data_AF-B2GQ38-F1
#
_entry.id   AF-B2GQ38-F1
#
_cell.length_a   1.000
_cell.length_b   1.000
_cell.length_c   1.000
_cell.angle_alpha   90.00
_cell.angle_beta   90.00
_cell.angle_gamma   90.00
#
_symmetry.space_group_name_H-M   'P 1'
#
loop_
_entity.id
_entity.type
_entity.pdbx_description
1 polymer ?
#
loop_
_entity_poly.entity_id
_entity_poly.type
_entity_poly.pdbx_seq_one_letter_code
_entity_poly.pdbx_strand_id
1 'polypeptide(L)'
;MLPTSSPQIHRNGSLSERDAARHTAGAKRYKYLRRLLHFRQMDFEFAVWQMLYLFTSPQKVYRNFHYRKQTKDQWARDDPAFLVLLSIWLCVSTVGFGLVLDMGFVETLTLLLWVVFIDCIGVGLLISTLMWFVTNKYLMKHPNRDYDVEWGYAFDVHLNAFYPLLVILHFLQLFFINHVVVISSDWFLGYFVGNTMWLIAIGYYVYITFLGYSALPFLKNTVVLLYPFALLGLLYVLSISLGWNFTKGLCWFYKHRVQ
;
A
#
# COMPACT_ATOMS: atom_id res chain seq x y z
N MET A 1 -48.18 -25.42 -26.58
CA MET A 1 -48.94 -24.66 -25.56
C MET A 1 -48.03 -24.37 -24.38
N LEU A 2 -48.27 -23.27 -23.67
CA LEU A 2 -47.81 -22.96 -22.31
C LEU A 2 -49.05 -22.95 -21.40
N PRO A 3 -48.93 -22.92 -20.04
CA PRO A 3 -47.73 -23.04 -19.20
C PRO A 3 -47.52 -24.54 -18.86
N THR A 4 -47.23 -25.10 -17.68
CA THR A 4 -47.05 -24.66 -16.27
C THR A 4 -46.29 -25.81 -15.55
N SER A 5 -45.46 -25.62 -14.51
CA SER A 5 -45.02 -24.44 -13.75
C SER A 5 -43.70 -24.75 -13.04
N SER A 6 -42.84 -23.75 -12.84
CA SER A 6 -41.66 -23.86 -11.96
C SER A 6 -41.98 -23.29 -10.57
N PRO A 7 -41.51 -23.90 -9.46
CA PRO A 7 -41.68 -23.31 -8.13
C PRO A 7 -40.87 -22.00 -8.03
N GLN A 8 -41.55 -20.89 -7.75
CA GLN A 8 -40.90 -19.61 -7.51
C GLN A 8 -40.11 -19.68 -6.20
N ILE A 9 -38.78 -19.63 -6.29
CA ILE A 9 -37.92 -19.43 -5.11
C ILE A 9 -38.12 -17.98 -4.64
N HIS A 10 -39.03 -17.78 -3.68
CA HIS A 10 -39.20 -16.53 -2.97
C HIS A 10 -37.88 -16.15 -2.29
N ARG A 11 -37.17 -15.15 -2.83
CA ARG A 11 -35.84 -14.75 -2.36
C ARG A 11 -35.88 -13.87 -1.10
N ASN A 12 -36.79 -14.18 -0.16
CA ASN A 12 -36.79 -13.62 1.19
C ASN A 12 -35.76 -14.35 2.07
N GLY A 13 -34.48 -14.16 1.72
CA GLY A 13 -33.35 -14.64 2.51
C GLY A 13 -32.79 -13.52 3.39
N SER A 14 -33.42 -13.23 4.52
CA SER A 14 -32.72 -12.56 5.62
C SER A 14 -31.54 -13.45 6.04
N LEU A 15 -30.33 -12.89 6.05
CA LEU A 15 -29.16 -13.62 6.52
C LEU A 15 -29.40 -14.07 7.96
N SER A 16 -29.15 -15.36 8.23
CA SER A 16 -29.15 -15.88 9.61
C SER A 16 -28.24 -15.03 10.48
N GLU A 17 -28.66 -14.69 11.70
CA GLU A 17 -27.91 -13.81 12.60
C GLU A 17 -26.47 -14.30 12.81
N ARG A 18 -26.26 -15.63 12.79
CA ARG A 18 -24.94 -16.27 12.90
C ARG A 18 -24.04 -15.99 11.69
N ASP A 19 -24.60 -15.85 10.49
CA ASP A 19 -23.85 -15.51 9.29
C ASP A 19 -23.69 -13.98 9.15
N ALA A 20 -24.70 -13.18 9.50
CA ALA A 20 -24.55 -11.74 9.66
C ALA A 20 -23.42 -11.37 10.65
N ALA A 21 -23.34 -12.07 11.79
CA ALA A 21 -22.24 -11.95 12.75
C ALA A 21 -20.88 -12.34 12.14
N ARG A 22 -20.81 -13.38 11.29
CA ARG A 22 -19.58 -13.76 10.55
C ARG A 22 -19.13 -12.71 9.54
N HIS A 23 -20.06 -11.97 8.93
CA HIS A 23 -19.76 -10.89 7.98
C HIS A 23 -19.36 -9.57 8.67
N THR A 24 -19.60 -9.44 9.97
CA THR A 24 -19.31 -8.22 10.75
C THR A 24 -17.80 -7.92 10.80
N ALA A 25 -17.42 -6.64 10.71
CA ALA A 25 -16.02 -6.19 10.64
C ALA A 25 -15.13 -6.70 11.78
N GLY A 26 -15.66 -6.81 13.01
CA GLY A 26 -14.96 -7.41 14.15
C GLY A 26 -14.60 -8.88 13.95
N ALA A 27 -15.51 -9.68 13.38
CA ALA A 27 -15.26 -11.08 13.04
C ALA A 27 -14.22 -11.23 11.92
N LYS A 28 -14.28 -10.36 10.89
CA LYS A 28 -13.24 -10.28 9.84
C LYS A 28 -11.86 -9.96 10.45
N ARG A 29 -11.76 -8.95 11.33
CA ARG A 29 -10.51 -8.57 12.02
C ARG A 29 -9.96 -9.71 12.89
N TYR A 30 -10.80 -10.37 13.68
CA TYR A 30 -10.39 -11.49 14.53
C TYR A 30 -9.88 -12.68 13.69
N LYS A 31 -10.58 -13.02 12.60
CA LYS A 31 -10.17 -14.05 11.64
C LYS A 31 -8.79 -13.74 11.00
N TYR A 32 -8.56 -12.48 10.60
CA TYR A 32 -7.29 -12.03 10.03
C TYR A 32 -6.14 -12.13 11.06
N LEU A 33 -6.33 -11.61 12.28
CA LEU A 33 -5.34 -11.66 13.36
C LEU A 33 -5.02 -13.11 13.78
N ARG A 34 -6.03 -14.00 13.85
CA ARG A 34 -5.81 -15.42 14.14
C ARG A 34 -4.99 -16.11 13.04
N ARG A 35 -5.21 -15.76 11.77
CA ARG A 35 -4.42 -16.25 10.63
C ARG A 35 -2.99 -15.74 10.64
N LEU A 36 -2.75 -14.51 11.11
CA LEU A 36 -1.39 -13.92 11.21
C LEU A 36 -0.47 -14.74 12.13
N LEU A 37 -1.04 -15.49 13.07
CA LEU A 37 -0.33 -16.43 13.95
C LEU A 37 -0.27 -17.88 13.41
N HIS A 38 -0.85 -18.18 12.25
CA HIS A 38 -0.94 -19.53 11.66
C HIS A 38 -0.24 -19.61 10.29
N PHE A 39 1.09 -19.50 10.29
CA PHE A 39 1.94 -19.49 9.08
C PHE A 39 1.66 -20.60 8.05
N ARG A 40 1.21 -21.80 8.47
CA ARG A 40 0.88 -22.91 7.56
C ARG A 40 -0.45 -22.73 6.79
N GLN A 41 -1.16 -21.61 6.95
CA GLN A 41 -2.42 -21.28 6.28
C GLN A 41 -2.34 -20.01 5.41
N MET A 42 -1.12 -19.60 5.04
CA MET A 42 -0.83 -18.38 4.27
C MET A 42 -0.40 -18.73 2.84
N ASP A 43 -0.98 -18.06 1.83
CA ASP A 43 -0.73 -18.34 0.41
C ASP A 43 0.53 -17.59 -0.08
N PHE A 44 1.69 -17.93 0.49
CA PHE A 44 2.96 -17.23 0.24
C PHE A 44 3.34 -17.12 -1.24
N GLU A 45 3.12 -18.16 -2.05
CA GLU A 45 3.41 -18.12 -3.49
C GLU A 45 2.59 -17.03 -4.21
N PHE A 46 1.29 -16.94 -3.91
CA PHE A 46 0.42 -15.89 -4.44
C PHE A 46 0.90 -14.49 -3.98
N ALA A 47 1.34 -14.37 -2.72
CA ALA A 47 1.85 -13.11 -2.18
C ALA A 47 3.17 -12.67 -2.83
N VAL A 48 4.09 -13.60 -3.12
CA VAL A 48 5.34 -13.34 -3.87
C VAL A 48 5.03 -12.93 -5.31
N TRP A 49 4.15 -13.66 -6.02
CA TRP A 49 3.72 -13.25 -7.36
C TRP A 49 3.07 -11.87 -7.37
N GLN A 50 2.25 -11.57 -6.36
CA GLN A 50 1.64 -10.26 -6.21
C GLN A 50 2.69 -9.16 -5.99
N MET A 51 3.74 -9.40 -5.20
CA MET A 51 4.88 -8.48 -5.05
C MET A 51 5.63 -8.26 -6.38
N LEU A 52 5.95 -9.33 -7.12
CA LEU A 52 6.63 -9.23 -8.42
C LEU A 52 5.78 -8.50 -9.48
N TYR A 53 4.46 -8.69 -9.46
CA TYR A 53 3.55 -8.00 -10.37
C TYR A 53 3.35 -6.53 -10.04
N LEU A 54 3.57 -6.05 -8.80
CA LEU A 54 3.49 -4.62 -8.49
C LEU A 54 4.55 -3.79 -9.25
N PHE A 55 5.73 -4.36 -9.53
CA PHE A 55 6.73 -3.74 -10.40
C PHE A 55 6.47 -4.00 -11.89
N THR A 56 6.24 -5.27 -12.27
CA THR A 56 6.28 -5.68 -13.68
C THR A 56 4.96 -5.47 -14.43
N SER A 57 3.81 -5.54 -13.75
CA SER A 57 2.49 -5.47 -14.38
C SER A 57 1.37 -5.31 -13.33
N PRO A 58 1.27 -4.15 -12.65
CA PRO A 58 0.35 -4.00 -11.50
C PRO A 58 -1.12 -4.18 -11.87
N GLN A 59 -1.48 -4.04 -13.15
CA GLN A 59 -2.82 -4.38 -13.66
C GLN A 59 -3.20 -5.85 -13.41
N LYS A 60 -2.24 -6.79 -13.43
CA LYS A 60 -2.48 -8.21 -13.10
C LYS A 60 -2.88 -8.38 -11.63
N VAL A 61 -2.31 -7.60 -10.71
CA VAL A 61 -2.67 -7.62 -9.29
C VAL A 61 -4.14 -7.26 -9.12
N TYR A 62 -4.58 -6.14 -9.71
CA TYR A 62 -5.95 -5.67 -9.55
C TYR A 62 -6.99 -6.54 -10.26
N ARG A 63 -6.64 -7.23 -11.35
CA ARG A 63 -7.48 -8.29 -11.93
C ARG A 63 -7.82 -9.39 -10.91
N ASN A 64 -6.89 -9.74 -10.02
CA ASN A 64 -7.13 -10.75 -8.98
C ASN A 64 -8.13 -10.26 -7.91
N PHE A 65 -8.26 -8.95 -7.69
CA PHE A 65 -9.29 -8.40 -6.78
C PHE A 65 -10.70 -8.58 -7.37
N HIS A 66 -10.90 -8.43 -8.68
CA HIS A 66 -12.19 -8.75 -9.33
C HIS A 66 -12.58 -10.22 -9.14
N TYR A 67 -11.64 -11.16 -9.34
CA TYR A 67 -11.90 -12.59 -9.10
C TYR A 67 -12.25 -12.87 -7.63
N ARG A 68 -11.67 -12.16 -6.65
CA ARG A 68 -12.09 -12.25 -5.23
C ARG A 68 -13.49 -11.70 -5.00
N LYS A 69 -13.87 -10.57 -5.60
CA LYS A 69 -15.25 -10.05 -5.50
C LYS A 69 -16.28 -11.02 -6.11
N GLN A 70 -15.95 -11.68 -7.22
CA GLN A 70 -16.82 -12.70 -7.83
C GLN A 70 -16.97 -13.99 -6.99
N THR A 71 -15.94 -14.39 -6.23
CA THR A 71 -15.90 -15.70 -5.52
C THR A 71 -16.15 -15.62 -4.02
N LYS A 72 -15.97 -14.46 -3.39
CA LYS A 72 -16.05 -14.25 -1.92
C LYS A 72 -16.83 -13.00 -1.53
N ASP A 73 -17.43 -12.32 -2.50
CA ASP A 73 -18.17 -11.05 -2.38
C ASP A 73 -17.45 -9.90 -1.63
N GLN A 74 -16.11 -9.93 -1.59
CA GLN A 74 -15.31 -8.91 -0.91
C GLN A 74 -14.06 -8.52 -1.70
N TRP A 75 -13.65 -7.27 -1.54
CA TRP A 75 -12.47 -6.68 -2.17
C TRP A 75 -11.22 -6.84 -1.31
N ALA A 76 -11.31 -6.66 0.01
CA ALA A 76 -10.16 -6.75 0.92
C ALA A 76 -9.50 -8.15 0.92
N ARG A 77 -8.24 -8.21 1.37
CA ARG A 77 -7.48 -9.44 1.57
C ARG A 77 -7.94 -10.16 2.84
N ASP A 78 -8.07 -11.47 2.68
CA ASP A 78 -8.48 -12.41 3.73
C ASP A 78 -7.27 -13.15 4.34
N ASP A 79 -6.07 -12.95 3.76
CA ASP A 79 -4.81 -13.63 4.06
C ASP A 79 -3.70 -12.60 4.41
N PRO A 80 -3.01 -12.74 5.56
CA PRO A 80 -1.89 -11.89 5.95
C PRO A 80 -0.55 -12.15 5.22
N ALA A 81 -0.42 -13.16 4.35
CA ALA A 81 0.84 -13.52 3.69
C ALA A 81 1.63 -12.33 3.11
N PHE A 82 0.95 -11.41 2.42
CA PHE A 82 1.58 -10.20 1.84
C PHE A 82 2.12 -9.23 2.90
N LEU A 83 1.42 -9.08 4.03
CA LEU A 83 1.85 -8.24 5.15
C LEU A 83 3.07 -8.88 5.84
N VAL A 84 3.07 -10.20 6.02
CA VAL A 84 4.21 -10.95 6.58
C VAL A 84 5.46 -10.78 5.70
N LEU A 85 5.33 -10.92 4.38
CA LEU A 85 6.44 -10.66 3.45
C LEU A 85 6.89 -9.18 3.50
N LEU A 86 5.96 -8.23 3.58
CA LEU A 86 6.28 -6.81 3.70
C LEU A 86 7.05 -6.50 4.99
N SER A 87 6.69 -7.12 6.11
CA SER A 87 7.44 -7.04 7.37
C SER A 87 8.86 -7.60 7.25
N ILE A 88 9.07 -8.67 6.49
CA ILE A 88 10.43 -9.20 6.22
C ILE A 88 11.25 -8.17 5.42
N TRP A 89 10.68 -7.55 4.39
CA TRP A 89 11.35 -6.48 3.64
C TRP A 89 11.67 -5.25 4.52
N LEU A 90 10.73 -4.81 5.36
CA LEU A 90 10.94 -3.73 6.36
C LEU A 90 12.10 -4.04 7.31
N CYS A 91 12.19 -5.29 7.82
CA CYS A 91 13.31 -5.73 8.66
C CYS A 91 14.64 -5.68 7.91
N VAL A 92 14.72 -6.31 6.72
CA VAL A 92 15.95 -6.37 5.91
C VAL A 92 16.44 -4.97 5.54
N SER A 93 15.54 -4.08 5.09
CA SER A 93 15.92 -2.73 4.70
C SER A 93 16.32 -1.86 5.89
N THR A 94 15.73 -2.06 7.07
CA THR A 94 16.11 -1.30 8.27
C THR A 94 17.48 -1.73 8.80
N VAL A 95 17.80 -3.03 8.77
CA VAL A 95 19.17 -3.51 9.04
C VAL A 95 20.16 -2.93 8.03
N GLY A 96 19.76 -2.85 6.74
CA GLY A 96 20.53 -2.17 5.70
C GLY A 96 20.84 -0.71 6.03
N PHE A 97 19.83 0.07 6.47
CA PHE A 97 20.04 1.44 6.95
C PHE A 97 20.93 1.51 8.18
N GLY A 98 20.77 0.61 9.16
CA GLY A 98 21.61 0.58 10.35
C GLY A 98 23.09 0.40 10.01
N LEU A 99 23.40 -0.51 9.09
CA LEU A 99 24.76 -0.72 8.57
C LEU A 99 25.28 0.46 7.74
N VAL A 100 24.44 1.08 6.90
CA VAL A 100 24.84 2.20 6.03
C VAL A 100 25.04 3.51 6.79
N LEU A 101 24.33 3.70 7.90
CA LEU A 101 24.36 4.91 8.73
C LEU A 101 25.27 4.77 9.96
N ASP A 102 26.01 3.67 10.13
CA ASP A 102 26.86 3.37 11.30
C ASP A 102 26.09 3.42 12.63
N MET A 103 24.88 2.84 12.66
CA MET A 103 24.02 2.80 13.85
C MET A 103 24.30 1.59 14.75
N GLY A 104 24.13 1.80 16.05
CA GLY A 104 24.15 0.73 17.06
C GLY A 104 22.96 -0.24 16.96
N PHE A 105 22.99 -1.31 17.76
CA PHE A 105 21.91 -2.31 17.80
C PHE A 105 20.60 -1.73 18.36
N VAL A 106 20.66 -1.00 19.48
CA VAL A 106 19.48 -0.35 20.10
C VAL A 106 18.90 0.73 19.19
N GLU A 107 19.78 1.44 18.48
CA GLU A 107 19.43 2.44 17.48
C GLU A 107 18.68 1.80 16.31
N THR A 108 19.25 0.77 15.69
CA THR A 108 18.64 0.01 14.58
C THR A 108 17.30 -0.63 14.99
N LEU A 109 17.18 -1.12 16.23
CA LEU A 109 15.92 -1.66 16.77
C LEU A 109 14.86 -0.56 16.96
N THR A 110 15.26 0.62 17.44
CA THR A 110 14.36 1.79 17.57
C THR A 110 13.85 2.25 16.21
N LEU A 111 14.76 2.32 15.21
CA LEU A 111 14.39 2.63 13.83
C LEU A 111 13.43 1.58 13.25
N LEU A 112 13.64 0.29 13.52
CA LEU A 112 12.77 -0.78 13.04
C LEU A 112 11.35 -0.69 13.63
N LEU A 113 11.24 -0.44 14.93
CA LEU A 113 9.95 -0.22 15.59
C LEU A 113 9.24 1.02 15.01
N TRP A 114 9.97 2.10 14.76
CA TRP A 114 9.42 3.30 14.13
C TRP A 114 8.91 3.02 12.70
N VAL A 115 9.75 2.45 11.84
CA VAL A 115 9.46 2.21 10.42
C VAL A 115 8.31 1.20 10.24
N VAL A 116 8.17 0.22 11.14
CA VAL A 116 7.02 -0.70 11.16
C VAL A 116 5.76 -0.03 11.72
N PHE A 117 5.78 0.49 12.95
CA PHE A 117 4.55 0.91 13.63
C PHE A 117 4.07 2.32 13.25
N ILE A 118 4.98 3.25 12.96
CA ILE A 118 4.65 4.63 12.58
C ILE A 118 4.57 4.76 11.06
N ASP A 119 5.64 4.45 10.33
CA ASP A 119 5.72 4.77 8.90
C ASP A 119 4.88 3.80 8.05
N CYS A 120 4.92 2.48 8.32
CA CYS A 120 4.09 1.50 7.59
C CYS A 120 2.66 1.42 8.14
N ILE A 121 2.46 1.25 9.45
CA ILE A 121 1.12 1.08 10.02
C ILE A 121 0.44 2.43 10.29
N GLY A 122 1.03 3.33 11.08
CA GLY A 122 0.40 4.60 11.48
C GLY A 122 0.00 5.50 10.29
N VAL A 123 0.95 5.82 9.41
CA VAL A 123 0.69 6.59 8.19
C VAL A 123 -0.23 5.82 7.22
N GLY A 124 -0.11 4.50 7.16
CA GLY A 124 -0.98 3.65 6.36
C GLY A 124 -2.46 3.71 6.79
N LEU A 125 -2.73 3.64 8.09
CA LEU A 125 -4.08 3.82 8.66
C LEU A 125 -4.66 5.21 8.34
N LEU A 126 -3.83 6.25 8.42
CA LEU A 126 -4.21 7.64 8.12
C LEU A 126 -4.58 7.82 6.64
N ILE A 127 -3.67 7.44 5.72
CA ILE A 127 -3.90 7.57 4.27
C ILE A 127 -5.09 6.72 3.82
N SER A 128 -5.24 5.50 4.35
CA SER A 128 -6.34 4.61 3.99
C SER A 128 -7.69 5.15 4.45
N THR A 129 -7.75 5.74 5.64
CA THR A 129 -8.97 6.39 6.16
C THR A 129 -9.32 7.64 5.36
N LEU A 130 -8.32 8.45 4.98
CA LEU A 130 -8.51 9.62 4.11
C LEU A 130 -9.02 9.22 2.71
N MET A 131 -8.40 8.22 2.08
CA MET A 131 -8.80 7.74 0.76
C MET A 131 -10.17 7.04 0.78
N TRP A 132 -10.46 6.27 1.83
CA TRP A 132 -11.79 5.69 2.07
C TRP A 132 -12.88 6.77 2.17
N PHE A 133 -12.62 7.85 2.89
CA PHE A 133 -13.55 8.99 3.00
C PHE A 133 -13.70 9.73 1.66
N VAL A 134 -12.59 10.07 0.98
CA VAL A 134 -12.61 10.80 -0.30
C VAL A 134 -13.31 10.00 -1.40
N THR A 135 -13.03 8.70 -1.51
CA THR A 135 -13.61 7.85 -2.57
C THR A 135 -15.11 7.65 -2.38
N ASN A 136 -15.57 7.31 -1.18
CA ASN A 136 -17.00 7.16 -0.88
C ASN A 136 -17.76 8.50 -0.98
N LYS A 137 -17.18 9.62 -0.55
CA LYS A 137 -17.86 10.92 -0.55
C LYS A 137 -17.92 11.60 -1.91
N TYR A 138 -16.87 11.49 -2.73
CA TYR A 138 -16.73 12.30 -3.96
C TYR A 138 -16.63 11.48 -5.27
N LEU A 139 -16.14 10.23 -5.21
CA LEU A 139 -15.90 9.42 -6.42
C LEU A 139 -16.98 8.35 -6.67
N MET A 140 -18.00 8.21 -5.82
CA MET A 140 -19.07 7.23 -6.00
C MET A 140 -19.96 7.55 -7.22
N LYS A 141 -20.26 6.57 -8.08
CA LYS A 141 -21.18 6.75 -9.23
C LYS A 141 -22.59 7.06 -8.77
N HIS A 142 -23.18 6.13 -8.03
CA HIS A 142 -24.53 6.21 -7.47
C HIS A 142 -24.43 6.04 -5.95
N PRO A 143 -24.71 7.07 -5.14
CA PRO A 143 -24.64 6.99 -3.68
C PRO A 143 -25.87 6.28 -3.09
N ASN A 144 -26.11 5.03 -3.51
CA ASN A 144 -27.06 4.10 -2.88
C ASN A 144 -26.33 3.26 -1.82
N ARG A 145 -27.10 2.67 -0.90
CA ARG A 145 -26.56 1.98 0.31
C ARG A 145 -25.95 0.61 0.03
N ASP A 146 -26.02 0.12 -1.20
CA ASP A 146 -25.69 -1.26 -1.58
C ASP A 146 -24.20 -1.50 -1.89
N TYR A 147 -23.43 -0.43 -2.15
CA TYR A 147 -22.01 -0.51 -2.49
C TYR A 147 -21.20 0.64 -1.90
N ASP A 148 -20.25 0.32 -1.01
CA ASP A 148 -19.21 1.22 -0.52
C ASP A 148 -17.80 0.71 -0.86
N VAL A 149 -16.80 1.57 -0.73
CA VAL A 149 -15.39 1.16 -0.70
C VAL A 149 -15.11 0.57 0.68
N GLU A 150 -14.76 -0.71 0.73
CA GLU A 150 -14.32 -1.36 1.97
C GLU A 150 -13.07 -0.66 2.54
N TRP A 151 -13.09 -0.24 3.80
CA TRP A 151 -11.90 0.38 4.44
C TRP A 151 -10.67 -0.54 4.40
N GLY A 152 -10.86 -1.86 4.55
CA GLY A 152 -9.78 -2.84 4.42
C GLY A 152 -9.18 -2.91 3.01
N TYR A 153 -9.97 -2.63 1.98
CA TYR A 153 -9.48 -2.50 0.61
C TYR A 153 -8.67 -1.21 0.42
N ALA A 154 -9.07 -0.10 1.04
CA ALA A 154 -8.28 1.13 1.03
C ALA A 154 -6.89 0.91 1.66
N PHE A 155 -6.82 0.09 2.73
CA PHE A 155 -5.57 -0.34 3.36
C PHE A 155 -4.75 -1.28 2.47
N ASP A 156 -5.37 -2.24 1.77
CA ASP A 156 -4.69 -3.06 0.77
C ASP A 156 -4.09 -2.23 -0.38
N VAL A 157 -4.77 -1.17 -0.82
CA VAL A 157 -4.27 -0.26 -1.86
C VAL A 157 -3.09 0.56 -1.35
N HIS A 158 -3.13 1.05 -0.11
CA HIS A 158 -1.97 1.69 0.52
C HIS A 158 -0.77 0.73 0.59
N LEU A 159 -0.93 -0.49 1.12
CA LEU A 159 0.17 -1.45 1.23
C LEU A 159 0.75 -1.86 -0.14
N ASN A 160 -0.08 -1.92 -1.18
CA ASN A 160 0.36 -2.15 -2.57
C ASN A 160 1.21 -1.02 -3.12
N ALA A 161 0.83 0.23 -2.83
CA ALA A 161 1.54 1.42 -3.29
C ALA A 161 2.84 1.64 -2.48
N PHE A 162 2.81 1.31 -1.18
CA PHE A 162 3.94 1.43 -0.26
C PHE A 162 5.06 0.43 -0.57
N TYR A 163 4.76 -0.82 -0.95
CA TYR A 163 5.80 -1.83 -1.17
C TYR A 163 6.82 -1.46 -2.28
N PRO A 164 6.44 -1.00 -3.48
CA PRO A 164 7.41 -0.50 -4.46
C PRO A 164 8.15 0.75 -4.02
N LEU A 165 7.49 1.66 -3.29
CA LEU A 165 8.14 2.84 -2.71
C LEU A 165 9.24 2.44 -1.73
N LEU A 166 8.98 1.47 -0.85
CA LEU A 166 9.96 0.88 0.06
C LEU A 166 11.12 0.23 -0.69
N VAL A 167 10.86 -0.60 -1.71
CA VAL A 167 11.96 -1.25 -2.43
C VAL A 167 12.80 -0.22 -3.20
N ILE A 168 12.22 0.86 -3.71
CA ILE A 168 12.98 1.91 -4.38
C ILE A 168 13.82 2.72 -3.38
N LEU A 169 13.23 3.21 -2.28
CA LEU A 169 13.88 4.14 -1.35
C LEU A 169 14.70 3.48 -0.23
N HIS A 170 14.29 2.29 0.22
CA HIS A 170 14.92 1.58 1.34
C HIS A 170 15.78 0.39 0.92
N PHE A 171 15.69 -0.07 -0.33
CA PHE A 171 16.54 -1.17 -0.84
C PHE A 171 17.42 -0.74 -2.04
N LEU A 172 16.85 -0.24 -3.13
CA LEU A 172 17.62 0.17 -4.31
C LEU A 172 18.43 1.44 -4.08
N GLN A 173 17.83 2.48 -3.50
CA GLN A 173 18.52 3.74 -3.20
C GLN A 173 19.64 3.56 -2.16
N LEU A 174 19.51 2.60 -1.25
CA LEU A 174 20.48 2.31 -0.18
C LEU A 174 21.91 2.12 -0.71
N PHE A 175 22.08 1.40 -1.84
CA PHE A 175 23.38 1.19 -2.49
C PHE A 175 24.05 2.49 -2.98
N PHE A 176 23.28 3.54 -3.23
CA PHE A 176 23.77 4.84 -3.68
C PHE A 176 23.99 5.84 -2.54
N ILE A 177 23.45 5.59 -1.33
CA ILE A 177 23.47 6.54 -0.21
C ILE A 177 24.89 6.97 0.13
N ASN A 178 25.76 6.03 0.52
CA ASN A 178 27.11 6.41 0.97
C ASN A 178 27.98 6.98 -0.16
N HIS A 179 28.07 6.31 -1.31
CA HIS A 179 29.01 6.72 -2.36
C HIS A 179 28.58 7.92 -3.22
N VAL A 180 27.28 8.10 -3.47
CA VAL A 180 26.79 9.12 -4.43
C VAL A 180 25.98 10.21 -3.75
N VAL A 181 25.12 9.87 -2.78
CA VAL A 181 24.10 10.80 -2.29
C VAL A 181 24.53 11.52 -0.99
N VAL A 182 25.43 10.95 -0.20
CA VAL A 182 26.01 11.54 1.02
C VAL A 182 27.37 12.20 0.73
N ILE A 183 28.34 11.47 0.16
CA ILE A 183 29.67 12.03 -0.13
C ILE A 183 29.60 13.18 -1.16
N SER A 184 28.87 12.98 -2.26
CA SER A 184 28.69 14.01 -3.30
C SER A 184 27.39 14.82 -3.10
N SER A 185 26.92 14.96 -1.86
CA SER A 185 25.57 15.46 -1.57
C SER A 185 25.30 16.91 -2.01
N ASP A 186 26.34 17.73 -2.08
CA ASP A 186 26.31 19.14 -2.48
C ASP A 186 26.66 19.34 -3.97
N TRP A 187 26.96 18.25 -4.69
CA TRP A 187 27.16 18.22 -6.14
C TRP A 187 25.86 17.87 -6.86
N PHE A 188 25.66 18.40 -8.08
CA PHE A 188 24.43 18.20 -8.87
C PHE A 188 23.99 16.73 -8.96
N LEU A 189 24.93 15.82 -9.20
CA LEU A 189 24.63 14.39 -9.35
C LEU A 189 24.03 13.76 -8.07
N GLY A 190 24.44 14.21 -6.88
CA GLY A 190 23.99 13.64 -5.60
C GLY A 190 22.50 13.89 -5.35
N TYR A 191 22.05 15.14 -5.48
CA TYR A 191 20.64 15.48 -5.35
C TYR A 191 19.83 15.11 -6.60
N PHE A 192 20.41 15.10 -7.81
CA PHE A 192 19.73 14.62 -9.02
C PHE A 192 19.37 13.13 -8.92
N VAL A 193 20.33 12.26 -8.60
CA VAL A 193 20.07 10.81 -8.44
C VAL A 193 19.14 10.55 -7.26
N GLY A 194 19.38 11.21 -6.12
CA GLY A 194 18.52 11.10 -4.93
C GLY A 194 17.07 11.46 -5.23
N ASN A 195 16.82 12.66 -5.77
CA ASN A 195 15.48 13.16 -6.05
C ASN A 195 14.80 12.38 -7.20
N THR A 196 15.56 11.83 -8.15
CA THR A 196 15.00 10.97 -9.21
C THR A 196 14.44 9.67 -8.64
N MET A 197 15.12 9.04 -7.67
CA MET A 197 14.57 7.88 -6.95
C MET A 197 13.29 8.25 -6.19
N TRP A 198 13.22 9.42 -5.54
CA TRP A 198 12.02 9.93 -4.89
C TRP A 198 10.86 10.20 -5.86
N LEU A 199 11.14 10.82 -7.01
CA LEU A 199 10.18 11.04 -8.10
C LEU A 199 9.58 9.71 -8.60
N ILE A 200 10.43 8.72 -8.85
CA ILE A 200 9.98 7.40 -9.33
C ILE A 200 9.18 6.68 -8.23
N ALA A 201 9.65 6.68 -6.98
CA ALA A 201 8.98 6.01 -5.86
C ALA A 201 7.59 6.58 -5.55
N ILE A 202 7.46 7.90 -5.44
CA ILE A 202 6.16 8.55 -5.21
C ILE A 202 5.29 8.43 -6.47
N GLY A 203 5.86 8.48 -7.67
CA GLY A 203 5.13 8.22 -8.92
C GLY A 203 4.51 6.82 -8.97
N TYR A 204 5.27 5.78 -8.62
CA TYR A 204 4.75 4.41 -8.46
C TYR A 204 3.64 4.35 -7.41
N TYR A 205 3.82 5.01 -6.26
CA TYR A 205 2.82 5.05 -5.20
C TYR A 205 1.49 5.66 -5.70
N VAL A 206 1.53 6.82 -6.37
CA VAL A 206 0.35 7.49 -6.93
C VAL A 206 -0.30 6.65 -8.03
N TYR A 207 0.49 6.08 -8.95
CA TYR A 207 -0.03 5.25 -10.04
C TYR A 207 -0.72 3.98 -9.54
N ILE A 208 -0.14 3.26 -8.58
CA ILE A 208 -0.72 2.05 -7.99
C ILE A 208 -1.98 2.41 -7.18
N THR A 209 -1.98 3.54 -6.47
CA THR A 209 -3.17 4.07 -5.78
C THR A 209 -4.32 4.33 -6.76
N PHE A 210 -4.06 5.06 -7.85
CA PHE A 210 -5.02 5.30 -8.92
C PHE A 210 -5.56 4.00 -9.54
N LEU A 211 -4.66 3.06 -9.84
CA LEU A 211 -5.00 1.80 -10.51
C LEU A 211 -5.86 0.89 -9.62
N GLY A 212 -5.64 0.93 -8.30
CA GLY A 212 -6.52 0.32 -7.31
C GLY A 212 -7.95 0.84 -7.42
N TYR A 213 -8.18 2.09 -7.07
CA TYR A 213 -9.54 2.64 -7.06
C TYR A 213 -10.22 2.62 -8.44
N SER A 214 -9.45 2.64 -9.54
CA SER A 214 -9.99 2.47 -10.90
C SER A 214 -10.47 1.05 -11.23
N ALA A 215 -10.08 0.03 -10.44
CA ALA A 215 -10.63 -1.32 -10.54
C ALA A 215 -12.04 -1.45 -9.90
N LEU A 216 -12.48 -0.47 -9.11
CA LEU A 216 -13.82 -0.50 -8.49
C LEU A 216 -14.87 0.02 -9.50
N PRO A 217 -15.75 -0.83 -10.06
CA PRO A 217 -16.64 -0.45 -11.16
C PRO A 217 -17.70 0.58 -10.77
N PHE A 218 -17.96 0.76 -9.47
CA PHE A 218 -18.88 1.72 -8.90
C PHE A 218 -18.26 3.11 -8.66
N LEU A 219 -16.94 3.29 -8.84
CA LEU A 219 -16.32 4.62 -8.81
C LEU A 219 -16.34 5.29 -10.20
N LYS A 220 -16.36 6.62 -10.21
CA LYS A 220 -16.22 7.53 -11.36
C LYS A 220 -15.06 8.50 -11.13
N ASN A 221 -14.56 9.10 -12.20
CA ASN A 221 -13.58 10.19 -12.18
C ASN A 221 -12.30 9.89 -11.38
N THR A 222 -11.91 8.61 -11.28
CA THR A 222 -10.72 8.16 -10.52
C THR A 222 -9.42 8.78 -11.02
N VAL A 223 -9.41 9.29 -12.26
CA VAL A 223 -8.32 10.10 -12.86
C VAL A 223 -7.89 11.28 -11.97
N VAL A 224 -8.78 11.82 -11.13
CA VAL A 224 -8.44 12.86 -10.13
C VAL A 224 -7.33 12.39 -9.16
N LEU A 225 -7.23 11.09 -8.90
CA LEU A 225 -6.17 10.50 -8.07
C LEU A 225 -4.78 10.56 -8.72
N LEU A 226 -4.67 10.91 -10.01
CA LEU A 226 -3.40 11.18 -10.69
C LEU A 226 -2.96 12.64 -10.57
N TYR A 227 -3.82 13.57 -10.12
CA TYR A 227 -3.44 14.99 -9.98
C TYR A 227 -2.18 15.25 -9.11
N PRO A 228 -1.87 14.44 -8.07
CA PRO A 228 -0.60 14.56 -7.35
C PRO A 228 0.67 14.43 -8.22
N PHE A 229 0.61 13.84 -9.43
CA PHE A 229 1.75 13.84 -10.35
C PHE A 229 2.17 15.25 -10.79
N ALA A 230 1.23 16.18 -10.95
CA ALA A 230 1.55 17.55 -11.34
C ALA A 230 2.31 18.29 -10.23
N LEU A 231 1.86 18.11 -8.97
CA LEU A 231 2.56 18.64 -7.80
C LEU A 231 3.92 17.96 -7.61
N LEU A 232 4.03 16.65 -7.81
CA LEU A 232 5.28 15.90 -7.71
C LEU A 232 6.31 16.37 -8.76
N GLY A 233 5.88 16.61 -10.00
CA GLY A 233 6.74 17.16 -11.06
C GLY A 233 7.23 18.57 -10.72
N LEU A 234 6.35 19.44 -10.21
CA LEU A 234 6.72 20.78 -9.74
C LEU A 234 7.74 20.72 -8.59
N LEU A 235 7.48 19.89 -7.57
CA LEU A 235 8.37 19.71 -6.42
C LEU A 235 9.74 19.16 -6.83
N TYR A 236 9.80 18.26 -7.81
CA TYR A 236 11.05 17.74 -8.37
C TYR A 236 11.85 18.83 -9.10
N VAL A 237 11.21 19.62 -9.97
CA VAL A 237 11.90 20.74 -10.65
C VAL A 237 12.43 21.73 -9.62
N LEU A 238 11.62 22.11 -8.63
CA LEU A 238 12.03 23.01 -7.55
C LEU A 238 13.19 22.43 -6.72
N SER A 239 13.16 21.13 -6.38
CA SER A 239 14.23 20.54 -5.56
C SER A 239 15.56 20.44 -6.30
N ILE A 240 15.55 20.22 -7.62
CA ILE A 240 16.75 20.33 -8.45
C ILE A 240 17.24 21.79 -8.55
N SER A 241 16.34 22.75 -8.81
CA SER A 241 16.71 24.17 -8.92
C SER A 241 17.23 24.80 -7.62
N LEU A 242 16.81 24.29 -6.47
CA LEU A 242 17.20 24.78 -5.13
C LEU A 242 18.29 23.92 -4.45
N GLY A 243 18.82 22.89 -5.14
CA GLY A 243 19.84 21.98 -4.60
C GLY A 243 19.37 21.14 -3.40
N TRP A 244 18.06 20.98 -3.21
CA TRP A 244 17.50 20.22 -2.10
C TRP A 244 17.65 18.72 -2.34
N ASN A 245 18.19 17.99 -1.36
CA ASN A 245 18.41 16.55 -1.43
C ASN A 245 17.47 15.83 -0.44
N PHE A 246 16.37 15.26 -0.94
CA PHE A 246 15.36 14.61 -0.08
C PHE A 246 15.95 13.40 0.67
N THR A 247 16.91 12.70 0.09
CA THR A 247 17.60 11.56 0.72
C THR A 247 18.51 12.01 1.87
N LYS A 248 19.25 13.12 1.71
CA LYS A 248 20.02 13.76 2.80
C LYS A 248 19.11 14.11 3.98
N GLY A 249 17.90 14.61 3.69
CA GLY A 249 16.84 14.84 4.68
C GLY A 249 16.35 13.56 5.38
N LEU A 250 16.11 12.48 4.65
CA LEU A 250 15.71 11.18 5.22
C LEU A 250 16.81 10.60 6.13
N CYS A 251 18.06 10.58 5.68
CA CYS A 251 19.18 10.08 6.47
C CYS A 251 19.41 10.91 7.75
N TRP A 252 19.27 12.24 7.65
CA TRP A 252 19.31 13.12 8.81
C TRP A 252 18.16 12.85 9.79
N PHE A 253 16.93 12.69 9.30
CA PHE A 253 15.75 12.35 10.11
C PHE A 253 15.93 11.01 10.82
N TYR A 254 16.41 9.97 10.12
CA TYR A 254 16.67 8.65 10.72
C TYR A 254 17.81 8.68 11.75
N LYS A 255 18.88 9.46 11.56
CA LYS A 255 19.89 9.64 12.63
C LYS A 255 19.32 10.40 13.83
N HIS A 256 18.65 11.54 13.61
CA HIS A 256 18.15 12.40 14.68
C HIS A 256 16.95 11.82 15.46
N ARG A 257 16.22 10.84 14.91
CA ARG A 257 15.10 10.16 15.61
C ARG A 257 15.51 9.03 16.55
N VAL A 258 16.79 8.66 16.53
CA VAL A 258 17.29 7.39 17.05
C VAL A 258 18.40 7.61 18.09
N GLN A 259 18.94 8.83 18.14
CA GLN A 259 19.83 9.40 19.17
C GLN A 259 19.01 10.02 20.32
#